data_AF-A0A534EIL8-F1
#
_entry.id   AF-A0A534EIL8-F1
#
_cell.length_a   1.000
_cell.length_b   1.000
_cell.length_c   1.000
_cell.angle_alpha   90.00
_cell.angle_beta   90.00
_cell.angle_gamma   90.00
#
_symmetry.space_group_name_H-M   'P 1'
#
loop_
_entity.id
_entity.type
_entity.pdbx_description
1 polymer ?
#
loop_
_entity_poly.entity_id
_entity_poly.type
_entity_poly.pdbx_seq_one_letter_code
_entity_poly.pdbx_strand_id
1 'polypeptide(L)' 'SKATGNLAQDAWFAALAIESGCDWITTDRDYARFPGLTWRAPL' A
#
# COMPACT_ATOMS: atom_id res chain seq x y z
N SER A 1 15.92 6.16 13.37
CA SER A 1 15.56 4.75 13.11
C SER A 1 14.65 4.72 11.88
N LYS A 2 14.89 3.84 10.91
CA LYS A 2 13.97 3.64 9.79
C LYS A 2 12.90 2.65 10.27
N ALA A 3 11.65 3.09 10.40
CA ALA A 3 10.55 2.17 10.68
C ALA A 3 10.33 1.30 9.43
N THR A 4 10.14 -0.01 9.61
CA THR A 4 9.81 -0.95 8.54
C THR A 4 8.38 -1.42 8.75
N GLY A 5 7.54 -1.28 7.72
CA GLY A 5 6.19 -1.84 7.71
C GLY A 5 6.18 -3.36 7.87
N ASN A 6 5.10 -3.91 8.44
CA ASN A 6 4.93 -5.35 8.52
C ASN A 6 4.35 -5.86 7.20
N LEU A 7 5.14 -6.66 6.46
CA LEU A 7 4.74 -7.17 5.14
C LEU A 7 3.38 -7.85 5.12
N ALA A 8 3.02 -8.61 6.16
CA ALA A 8 1.72 -9.28 6.22
C ALA A 8 0.56 -8.28 6.35
N GLN A 9 0.76 -7.22 7.14
CA GLN A 9 -0.20 -6.15 7.28
C GLN A 9 -0.31 -5.33 5.98
N ASP A 10 0.82 -5.00 5.37
CA ASP A 10 0.87 -4.23 4.13
C ASP A 10 0.18 -4.98 2.99
N ALA A 11 0.38 -6.31 2.91
CA ALA A 11 -0.28 -7.17 1.93
C ALA A 11 -1.80 -7.24 2.15
N TRP A 12 -2.26 -7.28 3.40
CA TRP A 12 -3.68 -7.28 3.71
C TRP A 12 -4.35 -5.98 3.26
N PHE A 13 -3.74 -4.83 3.55
CA PHE A 13 -4.26 -3.54 3.10
C PHE A 13 -4.23 -3.39 1.57
N ALA A 14 -3.17 -3.85 0.91
CA ALA A 14 -3.09 -3.85 -0.55
C ALA A 14 -4.20 -4.69 -1.17
N ALA A 15 -4.45 -5.90 -0.66
CA ALA A 15 -5.53 -6.76 -1.12
C ALA A 15 -6.90 -6.09 -0.96
N LEU A 16 -7.16 -5.49 0.21
CA LEU A 16 -8.42 -4.79 0.48
C LEU A 16 -8.65 -3.63 -0.50
N ALA A 17 -7.62 -2.83 -0.78
CA ALA A 17 -7.72 -1.71 -1.71
C ALA A 17 -7.98 -2.18 -3.16
N ILE A 18 -7.31 -3.25 -3.59
CA ILE A 18 -7.51 -3.86 -4.91
C ILE A 18 -8.94 -4.40 -5.04
N GLU A 19 -9.41 -5.18 -4.06
CA GLU A 19 -10.76 -5.76 -4.05
C GLU A 19 -11.85 -4.68 -4.04
N SER A 20 -11.57 -3.55 -3.39
CA SER A 20 -12.49 -2.42 -3.33
C SER A 20 -12.41 -1.49 -4.56
N GLY A 21 -11.40 -1.66 -5.43
CA GLY A 21 -11.14 -0.75 -6.55
C GLY A 21 -10.77 0.66 -6.12
N CYS A 22 -10.12 0.82 -4.97
CA CYS A 22 -9.76 2.12 -4.39
C CYS A 22 -8.28 2.49 -4.62
N ASP A 23 -8.02 3.80 -4.65
CA ASP A 23 -6.65 4.34 -4.65
C ASP A 23 -6.06 4.34 -3.23
N TRP A 24 -4.87 3.77 -3.07
CA TRP A 24 -4.14 3.75 -1.81
C TRP A 24 -3.28 5.01 -1.64
N ILE A 25 -3.69 5.91 -0.75
CA ILE A 25 -2.96 7.15 -0.46
C ILE A 25 -2.04 6.96 0.73
N THR A 26 -0.72 7.01 0.51
CA THR A 26 0.26 6.84 1.58
C THR A 26 1.58 7.53 1.25
N THR A 27 2.35 7.90 2.28
CA THR A 27 3.75 8.34 2.09
C THR A 27 4.72 7.16 2.03
N ASP A 28 4.25 5.95 2.36
CA ASP A 28 5.04 4.73 2.31
C ASP A 28 5.14 4.16 0.90
N ARG A 29 6.34 4.25 0.33
CA ARG A 29 6.62 3.77 -1.02
C ARG A 29 6.74 2.26 -1.10
N ASP A 30 6.79 1.54 0.03
CA ASP A 30 6.89 0.09 0.04
C ASP A 30 5.66 -0.57 -0.58
N TYR A 31 4.51 0.11 -0.63
CA TYR A 31 3.29 -0.35 -1.30
C TYR A 31 3.43 -0.52 -2.83
N ALA A 32 4.45 0.10 -3.45
CA ALA A 32 4.75 -0.08 -4.87
C ALA A 32 5.08 -1.54 -5.24
N ARG A 33 5.38 -2.39 -4.25
CA ARG A 33 5.70 -3.81 -4.45
C ARG A 33 4.49 -4.69 -4.76
N PHE A 34 3.26 -4.21 -4.53
CA PHE A 34 2.05 -5.01 -4.71
C PHE A 34 1.47 -4.82 -6.12
N PRO A 35 1.55 -5.82 -7.02
CA PRO A 35 1.01 -5.68 -8.36
C PRO A 35 -0.51 -5.48 -8.34
N GLY A 36 -1.01 -4.59 -9.20
CA GLY A 36 -2.44 -4.27 -9.30
C GLY A 36 -2.93 -3.23 -8.28
N LEU A 37 -2.10 -2.85 -7.30
CA LEU A 37 -2.44 -1.77 -6.39
C LEU A 37 -2.22 -0.40 -7.06
N THR A 38 -3.30 0.36 -7.23
CA THR A 38 -3.19 1.79 -7.55
C THR A 38 -2.86 2.54 -6.27
N TRP A 39 -1.69 3.18 -6.20
CA TRP A 39 -1.26 3.94 -5.03
C TRP A 39 -0.63 5.28 -5.44
N ARG A 40 -0.70 6.27 -4.55
CA ARG A 40 -0.06 7.59 -4.74
C ARG A 40 0.29 8.26 -3.41
N ALA A 41 1.27 9.16 -3.46
CA ALA A 41 1.57 10.04 -2.33
C ALA A 41 0.44 11.08 -2.12
N PRO A 42 0.16 11.48 -0.87
CA PRO A 42 -0.70 12.63 -0.60
C PRO A 42 -0.08 13.91 -1.20
N LEU A 43 -0.95 14.80 -1.69
CA LEU A 43 -0.58 16.15 -2.17
C LEU A 43 -0.05 17.03 -1.03
#